data_AF-A0A6V7PZQ2-F1
#
_entry.id   AF-A0A6V7PZQ2-F1
#
_cell.length_a   1.000
_cell.length_b   1.000
_cell.length_c   1.000
_cell.angle_alpha   90.00
_cell.angle_beta   90.00
_cell.angle_gamma   90.00
#
_symmetry.space_group_name_H-M   'P 1'
#
loop_
_entity.id
_entity.type
_entity.pdbx_description
1 polymer ?
#
loop_
_entity_poly.entity_id
_entity_poly.type
_entity_poly.pdbx_seq_one_letter_code
_entity_poly.pdbx_strand_id
1 'polypeptide(L)'
;METPPQAAARKRKSRRRRPKKRSRNPSSVAAPSSANVKRRKLEAAPSKSSPPSFLDKMRARLSGGHFRMINEKLYTCRFPKDGKGRSLVSSPIVDSCGEEAFDYFKNDPELFNVYHTGYQEQMSHWPEQPVNIIIKWLRSHGSSLTVADFGCGDARIARNVKNKVFSIDLVSNIPSVIACEMSHTPLDSSSIDVAVFCLSLMGTNYPSYLKEANRVLKPCGWLLIAEVRSRLDPNNGGADPDKFSEAVDQLGFSLVSKV
;
A
#
# COMPACT_ATOMS: atom_id res chain seq x y z
N MET A 1 35.45 69.64 11.28
CA MET A 1 35.62 68.33 10.63
C MET A 1 34.39 67.48 10.97
N GLU A 2 33.16 67.79 10.54
CA GLU A 2 32.62 68.13 9.19
C GLU A 2 32.60 66.89 8.27
N THR A 3 31.49 66.15 8.08
CA THR A 3 30.25 66.45 7.29
C THR A 3 30.49 66.70 5.80
N PRO A 4 29.53 66.38 4.89
CA PRO A 4 28.44 65.38 4.86
C PRO A 4 28.48 64.64 3.48
N PRO A 5 27.41 64.14 2.78
CA PRO A 5 25.94 64.06 3.03
C PRO A 5 25.38 62.62 2.79
N GLN A 6 24.14 62.27 2.38
CA GLN A 6 23.01 63.05 1.83
C GLN A 6 21.59 62.47 2.11
N ALA A 7 20.90 61.89 1.11
CA ALA A 7 19.44 61.78 1.00
C ALA A 7 19.05 60.64 0.00
N ALA A 8 17.78 60.27 -0.24
CA ALA A 8 16.56 60.13 0.58
C ALA A 8 15.41 59.61 -0.32
N ALA A 9 14.35 58.98 0.24
CA ALA A 9 12.96 59.06 -0.28
C ALA A 9 11.92 58.35 0.62
N ARG A 10 10.78 59.01 0.87
CA ARG A 10 9.51 58.40 1.34
C ARG A 10 8.48 58.49 0.20
N LYS A 11 7.59 57.49 0.04
CA LYS A 11 6.28 57.70 -0.60
C LYS A 11 5.13 57.12 0.23
N ARG A 12 4.07 57.92 0.37
CA ARG A 12 2.83 57.61 1.10
C ARG A 12 1.83 56.88 0.18
N LYS A 13 0.89 56.12 0.75
CA LYS A 13 -0.42 55.84 0.14
C LYS A 13 -1.55 56.29 1.08
N SER A 14 -2.69 56.67 0.51
CA SER A 14 -3.70 57.53 1.14
C SER A 14 -4.97 56.81 1.57
N ARG A 15 -5.66 57.36 2.58
CA ARG A 15 -7.07 57.06 2.89
C ARG A 15 -7.99 57.91 2.00
N ARG A 16 -9.10 57.35 1.52
CA ARG A 16 -10.29 58.09 1.05
C ARG A 16 -11.58 57.30 1.36
N ARG A 17 -12.73 57.98 1.40
CA ARG A 17 -14.03 57.48 1.90
C ARG A 17 -15.07 57.21 0.78
N ARG A 18 -16.11 56.44 1.13
CA ARG A 18 -17.34 56.10 0.36
C ARG A 18 -18.14 57.32 -0.16
N PRO A 19 -19.04 57.09 -1.13
CA PRO A 19 -20.48 57.36 -0.90
C PRO A 19 -21.43 56.16 -1.19
N LYS A 20 -22.77 56.38 -1.18
CA LYS A 20 -23.87 55.39 -1.33
C LYS A 20 -24.89 55.79 -2.43
N LYS A 21 -25.62 54.80 -3.00
CA LYS A 21 -27.02 54.81 -3.57
C LYS A 21 -27.44 53.30 -3.67
N ARG A 22 -28.65 52.77 -3.36
CA ARG A 22 -30.09 53.06 -3.65
C ARG A 22 -30.40 53.04 -5.16
N SER A 23 -31.43 52.35 -5.69
CA SER A 23 -32.56 51.53 -5.15
C SER A 23 -33.24 50.73 -6.30
N ARG A 24 -33.95 49.60 -6.09
CA ARG A 24 -35.43 49.48 -5.90
C ARG A 24 -35.87 47.99 -5.75
N ASN A 25 -37.10 47.77 -5.26
CA ASN A 25 -37.90 46.51 -5.23
C ASN A 25 -39.26 46.78 -5.97
N PRO A 26 -40.22 45.85 -6.19
CA PRO A 26 -40.69 44.68 -5.38
C PRO A 26 -40.81 43.35 -6.21
N SER A 27 -41.52 42.25 -5.88
CA SER A 27 -42.68 42.00 -4.98
C SER A 27 -42.94 40.52 -4.58
N SER A 28 -43.33 40.29 -3.31
CA SER A 28 -44.33 39.33 -2.75
C SER A 28 -44.25 37.80 -3.06
N VAL A 29 -44.73 36.86 -2.22
CA VAL A 29 -45.69 36.92 -1.09
C VAL A 29 -45.34 35.91 0.05
N ALA A 30 -45.82 36.17 1.27
CA ALA A 30 -46.08 35.23 2.40
C ALA A 30 -44.90 34.58 3.19
N ALA A 31 -45.22 34.21 4.44
CA ALA A 31 -44.37 33.72 5.56
C ALA A 31 -45.32 33.08 6.63
N PRO A 32 -44.92 32.66 7.87
CA PRO A 32 -43.61 32.52 8.54
C PRO A 32 -43.23 31.02 8.70
N SER A 33 -42.44 30.46 9.64
CA SER A 33 -41.71 30.87 10.88
C SER A 33 -40.50 29.91 11.09
N SER A 34 -39.73 29.83 12.19
CA SER A 34 -39.61 30.52 13.50
C SER A 34 -38.11 30.55 13.93
N ALA A 35 -37.77 30.85 15.20
CA ALA A 35 -36.38 30.91 15.70
C ALA A 35 -35.69 29.51 15.74
N ASN A 36 -34.38 29.34 15.88
CA ASN A 36 -33.35 30.20 16.48
C ASN A 36 -31.94 29.93 15.89
N VAL A 37 -31.05 30.94 15.87
CA VAL A 37 -29.72 30.85 15.21
C VAL A 37 -28.61 30.49 16.20
N LYS A 38 -28.07 29.28 16.11
CA LYS A 38 -26.71 28.96 16.64
C LYS A 38 -25.67 29.02 15.52
N ARG A 39 -24.54 29.68 15.80
CA ARG A 39 -23.49 29.98 14.81
C ARG A 39 -22.84 28.70 14.26
N ARG A 40 -22.66 28.62 12.94
CA ARG A 40 -21.68 27.71 12.32
C ARG A 40 -20.28 28.03 12.86
N LYS A 41 -19.58 27.03 13.36
CA LYS A 41 -18.13 27.12 13.63
C LYS A 41 -17.43 26.98 12.29
N LEU A 42 -16.71 28.02 11.85
CA LEU A 42 -15.82 27.92 10.71
C LEU A 42 -14.67 26.98 11.06
N GLU A 43 -14.38 26.04 10.18
CA GLU A 43 -13.21 25.17 10.32
C GLU A 43 -11.94 26.01 10.11
N ALA A 44 -10.94 25.78 10.96
CA ALA A 44 -9.64 26.41 10.82
C ALA A 44 -8.80 25.61 9.82
N ALA A 45 -8.08 26.31 8.93
CA ALA A 45 -7.06 25.68 8.09
C ALA A 45 -6.01 24.96 8.96
N PRO A 46 -5.41 23.85 8.48
CA PRO A 46 -4.55 23.01 9.31
C PRO A 46 -3.36 23.79 9.88
N SER A 47 -3.28 23.85 11.20
CA SER A 47 -2.12 24.39 11.90
C SER A 47 -0.91 23.48 11.68
N LYS A 48 0.26 24.08 11.48
CA LYS A 48 1.55 23.37 11.38
C LYS A 48 1.68 22.36 12.52
N SER A 49 2.04 21.13 12.21
CA SER A 49 2.16 20.04 13.19
C SER A 49 3.20 20.39 14.27
N SER A 50 2.80 20.22 15.53
CA SER A 50 3.73 20.21 16.65
C SER A 50 4.68 19.02 16.53
N PRO A 51 5.96 19.13 16.96
CA PRO A 51 6.87 17.99 16.98
C PRO A 51 6.28 16.85 17.86
N PRO A 52 6.42 15.58 17.46
CA PRO A 52 5.81 14.46 18.18
C PRO A 52 6.36 14.35 19.61
N SER A 53 5.46 14.08 20.57
CA SER A 53 5.82 14.02 21.98
C SER A 53 6.70 12.80 22.28
N PHE A 54 7.29 12.76 23.48
CA PHE A 54 8.04 11.59 23.94
C PHE A 54 7.18 10.32 23.95
N LEU A 55 5.91 10.43 24.35
CA LEU A 55 4.96 9.32 24.36
C LEU A 55 4.63 8.83 22.94
N ASP A 56 4.53 9.74 21.97
CA ASP A 56 4.24 9.37 20.57
C ASP A 56 5.45 8.70 19.92
N LYS A 57 6.67 9.17 20.22
CA LYS A 57 7.92 8.50 19.83
C LYS A 57 8.04 7.12 20.47
N MET A 58 7.61 6.95 21.71
CA MET A 58 7.59 5.64 22.38
C MET A 58 6.55 4.70 21.75
N ARG A 59 5.33 5.18 21.49
CA ARG A 59 4.28 4.44 20.75
C ARG A 59 4.78 3.98 19.38
N ALA A 60 5.31 4.89 18.56
CA ALA A 60 5.83 4.57 17.24
C ALA A 60 6.95 3.51 17.27
N ARG A 61 7.86 3.57 18.26
CA ARG A 61 8.89 2.54 18.46
C ARG A 61 8.31 1.17 18.84
N LEU A 62 7.24 1.13 19.65
CA LEU A 62 6.53 -0.10 20.00
C LEU A 62 5.77 -0.67 18.80
N SER A 63 5.00 0.14 18.07
CA SER A 63 4.28 -0.26 16.85
C SER A 63 5.23 -0.81 15.77
N GLY A 64 6.33 -0.12 15.49
CA GLY A 64 7.36 -0.60 14.56
C GLY A 64 8.10 -1.85 15.06
N GLY A 65 8.17 -2.07 16.38
CA GLY A 65 8.65 -3.32 16.97
C GLY A 65 7.69 -4.49 16.74
N HIS A 66 6.40 -4.27 17.00
CA HIS A 66 5.36 -5.28 16.80
C HIS A 66 5.24 -5.66 15.31
N PHE A 67 5.22 -4.66 14.41
CA PHE A 67 5.27 -4.90 12.96
C PHE A 67 6.44 -5.79 12.56
N ARG A 68 7.67 -5.48 12.99
CA ARG A 68 8.86 -6.30 12.65
C ARG A 68 8.71 -7.74 13.12
N MET A 69 8.18 -7.97 14.32
CA MET A 69 7.91 -9.31 14.84
C MET A 69 6.88 -10.08 14.00
N ILE A 70 5.78 -9.43 13.60
CA ILE A 70 4.77 -10.07 12.73
C ILE A 70 5.39 -10.40 11.36
N ASN A 71 6.04 -9.42 10.74
CA ASN A 71 6.71 -9.54 9.45
C ASN A 71 7.76 -10.67 9.44
N GLU A 72 8.55 -10.82 10.51
CA GLU A 72 9.51 -11.92 10.65
C GLU A 72 8.83 -13.30 10.67
N LYS A 73 7.70 -13.45 11.38
CA LYS A 73 6.93 -14.71 11.38
C LYS A 73 6.41 -15.06 9.98
N LEU A 74 5.80 -14.10 9.30
CA LEU A 74 5.27 -14.25 7.94
C LEU A 74 6.35 -14.68 6.94
N TYR A 75 7.55 -14.09 7.01
CA TYR A 75 8.66 -14.47 6.12
C TYR A 75 9.30 -15.82 6.44
N THR A 76 9.21 -16.30 7.68
CA THR A 76 9.95 -17.49 8.13
C THR A 76 9.06 -18.67 8.53
N CYS A 77 7.74 -18.56 8.36
CA CYS A 77 6.74 -19.58 8.74
C CYS A 77 6.90 -20.03 10.21
N ARG A 78 7.28 -19.11 11.10
CA ARG A 78 7.54 -19.38 12.53
C ARG A 78 6.35 -18.96 13.39
N PHE A 79 5.24 -19.66 13.22
CA PHE A 79 4.05 -19.48 14.03
C PHE A 79 4.08 -20.36 15.30
N PRO A 80 3.37 -20.00 16.38
CA PRO A 80 3.36 -20.80 17.60
C PRO A 80 2.65 -22.14 17.35
N LYS A 81 3.39 -23.24 17.46
CA LYS A 81 2.82 -24.60 17.37
C LYS A 81 2.31 -25.05 18.74
N ASP A 82 1.50 -26.10 18.77
CA ASP A 82 0.96 -26.63 20.02
C ASP A 82 2.08 -27.18 20.93
N GLY A 83 1.74 -27.50 22.19
CA GLY A 83 2.68 -28.11 23.14
C GLY A 83 3.19 -29.51 22.76
N LYS A 84 2.91 -29.99 21.54
CA LYS A 84 3.36 -31.24 20.95
C LYS A 84 4.02 -31.02 19.57
N GLY A 85 4.34 -29.77 19.21
CA GLY A 85 5.08 -29.39 18.01
C GLY A 85 4.31 -29.52 16.69
N ARG A 86 2.98 -29.72 16.74
CA ARG A 86 2.14 -29.90 15.54
C ARG A 86 1.37 -28.64 15.19
N SER A 87 1.09 -28.47 13.91
CA SER A 87 -0.04 -27.62 13.49
C SER A 87 -1.34 -28.32 13.89
N LEU A 88 -2.34 -27.54 14.32
CA LEU A 88 -3.65 -28.05 14.71
C LEU A 88 -4.47 -28.52 13.50
N VAL A 89 -4.11 -28.06 12.30
CA VAL A 89 -4.54 -28.60 11.00
C VAL A 89 -3.29 -28.91 10.18
N SER A 90 -3.15 -30.17 9.75
CA SER A 90 -2.01 -30.61 8.93
C SER A 90 -2.45 -31.70 7.96
N SER A 91 -2.91 -31.28 6.78
CA SER A 91 -3.10 -32.16 5.62
C SER A 91 -1.87 -32.04 4.71
N PRO A 92 -1.32 -33.14 4.16
CA PRO A 92 -0.08 -33.11 3.38
C PRO A 92 -0.22 -32.51 1.95
N ILE A 93 -1.33 -31.83 1.67
CA ILE A 93 -1.71 -31.31 0.33
C ILE A 93 -1.68 -29.77 0.29
N VAL A 94 -1.68 -29.11 1.45
CA VAL A 94 -1.87 -27.66 1.62
C VAL A 94 -0.60 -26.98 2.12
N ASP A 95 -0.42 -25.71 1.75
CA ASP A 95 0.71 -24.90 2.22
C ASP A 95 0.52 -24.53 3.71
N SER A 96 1.19 -25.29 4.58
CA SER A 96 1.18 -25.04 6.02
C SER A 96 1.63 -23.62 6.42
N CYS A 97 2.40 -22.90 5.58
CA CYS A 97 2.77 -21.52 5.89
C CYS A 97 1.61 -20.55 5.64
N GLY A 98 0.85 -20.75 4.56
CA GLY A 98 -0.38 -20.01 4.27
C GLY A 98 -1.47 -20.30 5.31
N GLU A 99 -1.66 -21.57 5.68
CA GLU A 99 -2.62 -21.95 6.73
C GLU A 99 -2.23 -21.42 8.12
N GLU A 100 -0.97 -21.57 8.55
CA GLU A 100 -0.50 -21.04 9.84
C GLU A 100 -0.56 -19.50 9.89
N ALA A 101 -0.33 -18.81 8.76
CA ALA A 101 -0.50 -17.35 8.66
C ALA A 101 -1.97 -16.92 8.69
N PHE A 102 -2.87 -17.64 8.02
CA PHE A 102 -4.31 -17.39 8.02
C PHE A 102 -4.88 -17.56 9.43
N ASP A 103 -4.57 -18.67 10.10
CA ASP A 103 -4.99 -18.90 11.48
C ASP A 103 -4.35 -17.89 12.44
N TYR A 104 -3.13 -17.41 12.20
CA TYR A 104 -2.53 -16.35 13.02
C TYR A 104 -3.33 -15.04 12.97
N PHE A 105 -3.78 -14.59 11.79
CA PHE A 105 -4.64 -13.40 11.65
C PHE A 105 -6.09 -13.63 12.05
N LYS A 106 -6.61 -14.86 11.90
CA LYS A 106 -7.99 -15.22 12.28
C LYS A 106 -8.17 -15.34 13.80
N ASN A 107 -7.13 -15.79 14.52
CA ASN A 107 -7.15 -15.86 15.99
C ASN A 107 -6.99 -14.48 16.66
N ASP A 108 -6.32 -13.53 16.02
CA ASP A 108 -6.26 -12.12 16.46
C ASP A 108 -6.33 -11.15 15.25
N PRO A 109 -7.55 -10.70 14.89
CA PRO A 109 -7.76 -9.77 13.78
C PRO A 109 -7.15 -8.37 13.97
N GLU A 110 -6.71 -7.98 15.18
CA GLU A 110 -6.00 -6.72 15.34
C GLU A 110 -4.58 -6.79 14.74
N LEU A 111 -3.96 -7.98 14.71
CA LEU A 111 -2.64 -8.18 14.10
C LEU A 111 -2.61 -7.85 12.61
N PHE A 112 -3.71 -8.08 11.89
CA PHE A 112 -3.84 -7.68 10.49
C PHE A 112 -3.72 -6.16 10.34
N ASN A 113 -4.44 -5.41 11.18
CA ASN A 113 -4.40 -3.94 11.20
C ASN A 113 -3.03 -3.41 11.67
N VAL A 114 -2.40 -4.04 12.67
CA VAL A 114 -1.04 -3.70 13.13
C VAL A 114 -0.01 -3.94 12.01
N TYR A 115 -0.10 -5.08 11.31
CA TYR A 115 0.78 -5.42 10.20
C TYR A 115 0.68 -4.40 9.06
N HIS A 116 -0.53 -4.15 8.54
CA HIS A 116 -0.70 -3.22 7.43
C HIS A 116 -0.39 -1.77 7.83
N THR A 117 -0.68 -1.35 9.06
CA THR A 117 -0.29 -0.01 9.55
C THR A 117 1.24 0.13 9.60
N GLY A 118 1.94 -0.86 10.13
CA GLY A 118 3.41 -0.87 10.18
C GLY A 118 4.07 -0.95 8.79
N TYR A 119 3.47 -1.72 7.87
CA TYR A 119 3.92 -1.80 6.48
C TYR A 119 3.78 -0.45 5.77
N GLN A 120 2.62 0.22 5.86
CA GLN A 120 2.41 1.53 5.24
C GLN A 120 3.31 2.62 5.85
N GLU A 121 3.55 2.57 7.17
CA GLU A 121 4.51 3.47 7.84
C GLU A 121 5.97 3.20 7.41
N GLN A 122 6.36 1.94 7.19
CA GLN A 122 7.68 1.64 6.63
C GLN A 122 7.80 2.09 5.17
N MET A 123 6.75 1.89 4.36
CA MET A 123 6.72 2.33 2.96
C MET A 123 6.69 3.86 2.80
N SER A 124 6.07 4.61 3.72
CA SER A 124 5.98 6.08 3.64
C SER A 124 7.34 6.78 3.62
N HIS A 125 8.38 6.12 4.13
CA HIS A 125 9.77 6.58 4.17
C HIS A 125 10.58 6.25 2.91
N TRP A 126 10.02 5.51 1.94
CA TRP A 126 10.73 5.12 0.71
C TRP A 126 10.68 6.24 -0.35
N PRO A 127 11.79 6.57 -1.04
CA PRO A 127 11.83 7.66 -2.02
C PRO A 127 11.06 7.34 -3.31
N GLU A 128 10.95 6.06 -3.65
CA GLU A 128 9.98 5.52 -4.61
C GLU A 128 9.53 4.14 -4.10
N GLN A 129 8.26 3.80 -4.30
CA GLN A 129 7.68 2.54 -3.82
C GLN A 129 7.49 1.58 -5.00
N PRO A 130 7.80 0.27 -4.87
CA PRO A 130 7.78 -0.67 -6.01
C PRO A 130 6.42 -0.74 -6.72
N VAL A 131 5.33 -0.62 -5.96
CA VAL A 131 3.95 -0.56 -6.50
C VAL A 131 3.75 0.61 -7.48
N ASN A 132 4.42 1.75 -7.29
CA ASN A 132 4.35 2.89 -8.22
C ASN A 132 5.03 2.57 -9.56
N ILE A 133 6.17 1.86 -9.50
CA ILE A 133 6.93 1.43 -10.69
C ILE A 133 6.08 0.44 -11.51
N ILE A 134 5.42 -0.51 -10.85
CA ILE A 134 4.50 -1.46 -11.50
C ILE A 134 3.27 -0.75 -12.06
N ILE A 135 2.64 0.19 -11.32
CA ILE A 135 1.54 1.02 -11.82
C ILE A 135 1.97 1.83 -13.06
N LYS A 136 3.20 2.37 -13.08
CA LYS A 136 3.76 3.09 -14.22
C LYS A 136 3.96 2.18 -15.43
N TRP A 137 4.47 0.95 -15.22
CA TRP A 137 4.62 -0.06 -16.26
C TRP A 137 3.26 -0.48 -16.84
N LEU A 138 2.27 -0.80 -16.01
CA LEU A 138 0.93 -1.18 -16.47
C LEU A 138 0.28 -0.05 -17.29
N ARG A 139 0.44 1.21 -16.86
CA ARG A 139 -0.05 2.39 -17.59
C ARG A 139 0.62 2.59 -18.96
N SER A 140 1.84 2.08 -19.20
CA SER A 140 2.50 2.17 -20.51
C SER A 140 2.23 0.99 -21.44
N HIS A 141 1.75 -0.15 -20.92
CA HIS A 141 1.48 -1.37 -21.71
C HIS A 141 0.00 -1.55 -22.10
N GLY A 142 -0.84 -0.57 -21.81
CA GLY A 142 -2.24 -0.51 -22.24
C GLY A 142 -3.23 -1.12 -21.26
N SER A 143 -4.47 -0.62 -21.28
CA SER A 143 -5.52 -0.99 -20.31
C SER A 143 -6.30 -2.26 -20.65
N SER A 144 -5.98 -2.93 -21.77
CA SER A 144 -6.63 -4.17 -22.21
C SER A 144 -6.12 -5.42 -21.48
N LEU A 145 -4.90 -5.37 -20.94
CA LEU A 145 -4.26 -6.49 -20.25
C LEU A 145 -5.01 -6.82 -18.95
N THR A 146 -5.36 -8.08 -18.72
CA THR A 146 -5.85 -8.58 -17.43
C THR A 146 -4.67 -8.80 -16.48
N VAL A 147 -4.80 -8.36 -15.23
CA VAL A 147 -3.74 -8.38 -14.22
C VAL A 147 -4.16 -9.23 -13.03
N ALA A 148 -3.30 -10.11 -12.54
CA ALA A 148 -3.42 -10.72 -11.22
C ALA A 148 -2.37 -10.11 -10.27
N ASP A 149 -2.82 -9.63 -9.12
CA ASP A 149 -2.05 -8.89 -8.13
C ASP A 149 -2.00 -9.75 -6.85
N PHE A 150 -0.93 -10.55 -6.74
CA PHE A 150 -0.76 -11.60 -5.72
C PHE A 150 -0.17 -11.00 -4.43
N GLY A 151 -0.90 -11.13 -3.31
CA GLY A 151 -0.56 -10.44 -2.07
C GLY A 151 -0.75 -8.93 -2.19
N CYS A 152 -1.90 -8.53 -2.75
CA CYS A 152 -2.23 -7.15 -3.11
C CYS A 152 -2.32 -6.17 -1.92
N GLY A 153 -2.42 -6.68 -0.69
CA GLY A 153 -2.58 -5.93 0.56
C GLY A 153 -3.78 -4.99 0.52
N ASP A 154 -3.51 -3.69 0.32
CA ASP A 154 -4.57 -2.69 0.20
C ASP A 154 -5.19 -2.60 -1.21
N ALA A 155 -4.83 -3.47 -2.16
CA ALA A 155 -5.31 -3.47 -3.56
C ALA A 155 -4.98 -2.15 -4.32
N ARG A 156 -3.81 -1.58 -4.04
CA ARG A 156 -3.39 -0.28 -4.57
C ARG A 156 -3.20 -0.25 -6.08
N ILE A 157 -2.82 -1.37 -6.72
CA ILE A 157 -2.70 -1.45 -8.18
C ILE A 157 -4.08 -1.26 -8.81
N ALA A 158 -5.09 -2.03 -8.38
CA ALA A 158 -6.46 -1.96 -8.88
C ALA A 158 -7.08 -0.55 -8.82
N ARG A 159 -6.79 0.24 -7.77
CA ARG A 159 -7.27 1.63 -7.67
C ARG A 159 -6.57 2.64 -8.59
N ASN A 160 -5.44 2.27 -9.20
CA ASN A 160 -4.55 3.20 -9.91
C ASN A 160 -4.33 2.90 -11.39
N VAL A 161 -4.89 1.80 -11.92
CA VAL A 161 -4.82 1.45 -13.35
C VAL A 161 -6.22 1.38 -13.97
N LYS A 162 -6.29 1.32 -15.30
CA LYS A 162 -7.56 1.11 -16.03
C LYS A 162 -7.79 -0.36 -16.42
N ASN A 163 -6.79 -1.21 -16.17
CA ASN A 163 -6.81 -2.64 -16.42
C ASN A 163 -7.84 -3.36 -15.56
N LYS A 164 -8.34 -4.51 -16.01
CA LYS A 164 -9.06 -5.45 -15.13
C LYS A 164 -8.04 -6.11 -14.21
N VAL A 165 -8.02 -5.71 -12.93
CA VAL A 165 -7.14 -6.29 -11.91
C VAL A 165 -7.93 -7.24 -11.02
N PHE A 166 -7.44 -8.47 -10.91
CA PHE A 166 -7.82 -9.44 -9.88
C PHE A 166 -6.83 -9.27 -8.72
N SER A 167 -7.23 -8.53 -7.69
CA SER A 167 -6.43 -8.37 -6.47
C SER A 167 -6.70 -9.54 -5.52
N ILE A 168 -5.64 -10.21 -5.10
CA ILE A 168 -5.66 -11.47 -4.33
C ILE A 168 -4.87 -11.26 -3.04
N ASP A 169 -5.39 -11.69 -1.90
CA ASP A 169 -4.65 -11.72 -0.64
C ASP A 169 -5.16 -12.85 0.27
N LEU A 170 -4.37 -13.24 1.26
CA LEU A 170 -4.75 -14.29 2.22
C LEU A 170 -5.89 -13.82 3.14
N VAL A 171 -5.91 -12.54 3.49
CA VAL A 171 -6.94 -11.88 4.30
C VAL A 171 -7.16 -10.46 3.75
N SER A 172 -8.41 -10.00 3.66
CA SER A 172 -8.67 -8.59 3.31
C SER A 172 -9.98 -8.05 3.85
N ASN A 173 -9.97 -6.75 4.20
CA ASN A 173 -11.14 -5.97 4.57
C ASN A 173 -11.77 -5.23 3.35
N ILE A 174 -11.30 -5.51 2.13
CA ILE A 174 -11.72 -4.83 0.90
C ILE A 174 -12.63 -5.78 0.09
N PRO A 175 -13.94 -5.48 -0.10
CA PRO A 175 -14.88 -6.41 -0.74
C PRO A 175 -14.60 -6.77 -2.22
N SER A 176 -13.62 -6.12 -2.86
CA SER A 176 -13.17 -6.42 -4.23
C SER A 176 -11.87 -7.24 -4.28
N VAL A 177 -11.32 -7.66 -3.13
CA VAL A 177 -10.16 -8.54 -3.04
C VAL A 177 -10.64 -9.98 -2.93
N ILE A 178 -10.01 -10.86 -3.71
CA ILE A 178 -10.20 -12.30 -3.60
C ILE A 178 -9.40 -12.76 -2.37
N ALA A 179 -10.11 -13.05 -1.28
CA ALA A 179 -9.52 -13.60 -0.07
C ALA A 179 -9.26 -15.11 -0.26
N CYS A 180 -8.04 -15.50 -0.62
CA CYS A 180 -7.62 -16.89 -0.76
C CYS A 180 -6.10 -17.07 -0.60
N GLU A 181 -5.68 -18.30 -0.32
CA GLU A 181 -4.27 -18.69 -0.34
C GLU A 181 -3.71 -18.59 -1.78
N MET A 182 -2.60 -17.87 -1.95
CA MET A 182 -2.15 -17.40 -3.26
C MET A 182 -1.44 -18.45 -4.12
N SER A 183 -1.14 -19.64 -3.57
CA SER A 183 -0.73 -20.84 -4.32
C SER A 183 -1.89 -21.53 -5.05
N HIS A 184 -3.14 -21.23 -4.70
CA HIS A 184 -4.33 -21.92 -5.25
C HIS A 184 -5.48 -20.91 -5.45
N THR A 185 -5.33 -20.07 -6.47
CA THR A 185 -6.29 -19.00 -6.80
C THR A 185 -7.51 -19.55 -7.54
N PRO A 186 -8.70 -18.94 -7.40
CA PRO A 186 -9.90 -19.31 -8.16
C PRO A 186 -9.89 -18.80 -9.61
N LEU A 187 -8.72 -18.48 -10.17
CA LEU A 187 -8.58 -17.98 -11.55
C LEU A 187 -8.41 -19.13 -12.55
N ASP A 188 -9.03 -19.00 -13.72
CA ASP A 188 -8.87 -19.95 -14.82
C ASP A 188 -7.42 -19.99 -15.33
N SER A 189 -6.96 -21.17 -15.72
CA SER A 189 -5.64 -21.33 -16.34
C SER A 189 -5.54 -20.54 -17.65
N SER A 190 -4.41 -19.87 -17.88
CA SER A 190 -4.17 -19.00 -19.04
C SER A 190 -5.25 -17.94 -19.31
N SER A 191 -5.75 -17.29 -18.25
CA SER A 191 -6.70 -16.18 -18.31
C SER A 191 -6.09 -14.79 -18.09
N ILE A 192 -4.85 -14.73 -17.58
CA ILE A 192 -4.15 -13.51 -17.14
C ILE A 192 -3.08 -13.08 -18.15
N ASP A 193 -2.97 -11.78 -18.43
CA ASP A 193 -1.90 -11.21 -19.26
C ASP A 193 -0.66 -10.79 -18.43
N VAL A 194 -0.86 -10.39 -17.18
CA VAL A 194 0.22 -9.93 -16.27
C VAL A 194 -0.01 -10.46 -14.84
N ALA A 195 0.96 -11.18 -14.28
CA ALA A 195 0.99 -11.55 -12.86
C ALA A 195 1.99 -10.64 -12.12
N VAL A 196 1.62 -10.19 -10.93
CA VAL A 196 2.41 -9.26 -10.11
C VAL A 196 2.63 -9.83 -8.72
N PHE A 197 3.89 -9.82 -8.26
CA PHE A 197 4.28 -9.95 -6.86
C PHE A 197 5.02 -8.67 -6.44
N CYS A 198 4.51 -7.97 -5.44
CA CYS A 198 5.01 -6.66 -5.01
C CYS A 198 5.27 -6.65 -3.50
N LEU A 199 6.48 -7.05 -3.11
CA LEU A 199 6.91 -7.33 -1.73
C LEU A 199 6.12 -8.49 -1.09
N SER A 200 5.54 -9.38 -1.90
CA SER A 200 4.55 -10.38 -1.51
C SER A 200 5.00 -11.84 -1.65
N LEU A 201 6.24 -12.12 -2.07
CA LEU A 201 6.80 -13.49 -2.03
C LEU A 201 7.22 -13.86 -0.60
N MET A 202 6.28 -13.81 0.35
CA MET A 202 6.49 -14.15 1.76
C MET A 202 6.56 -15.67 1.98
N GLY A 203 6.84 -16.11 3.21
CA GLY A 203 6.97 -17.53 3.54
C GLY A 203 8.11 -18.28 2.82
N THR A 204 8.12 -19.61 2.98
CA THR A 204 9.14 -20.51 2.43
C THR A 204 8.71 -21.22 1.15
N ASN A 205 7.41 -21.19 0.81
CA ASN A 205 6.82 -21.93 -0.31
C ASN A 205 6.59 -21.06 -1.57
N TYR A 206 7.34 -19.96 -1.71
CA TYR A 206 7.24 -19.07 -2.87
C TYR A 206 7.38 -19.74 -4.27
N PRO A 207 8.07 -20.89 -4.46
CA PRO A 207 8.04 -21.60 -5.74
C PRO A 207 6.64 -22.09 -6.15
N SER A 208 5.73 -22.30 -5.18
CA SER A 208 4.34 -22.67 -5.46
C SER A 208 3.50 -21.48 -5.93
N TYR A 209 3.72 -20.28 -5.38
CA TYR A 209 3.05 -19.06 -5.87
C TYR A 209 3.51 -18.72 -7.30
N LEU A 210 4.79 -18.96 -7.62
CA LEU A 210 5.33 -18.79 -8.97
C LEU A 210 4.78 -19.82 -9.97
N LYS A 211 4.56 -21.08 -9.56
CA LYS A 211 3.85 -22.10 -10.37
C LYS A 211 2.39 -21.72 -10.62
N GLU A 212 1.72 -21.19 -9.62
CA GLU A 212 0.33 -20.72 -9.75
C GLU A 212 0.23 -19.51 -10.68
N ALA A 213 1.17 -18.56 -10.58
CA ALA A 213 1.30 -17.47 -11.54
C ALA A 213 1.53 -18.01 -12.97
N ASN A 214 2.36 -19.05 -13.15
CA ASN A 214 2.57 -19.70 -14.45
C ASN A 214 1.27 -20.32 -14.98
N ARG A 215 0.49 -21.00 -14.12
CA ARG A 215 -0.80 -21.62 -14.47
C ARG A 215 -1.82 -20.59 -14.96
N VAL A 216 -1.98 -19.47 -14.25
CA VAL A 216 -3.00 -18.46 -14.60
C VAL A 216 -2.58 -17.57 -15.78
N LEU A 217 -1.28 -17.43 -16.05
CA LEU A 217 -0.76 -16.65 -17.15
C LEU A 217 -1.02 -17.31 -18.52
N LYS A 218 -1.32 -16.47 -19.50
CA LYS A 218 -1.33 -16.86 -20.92
C LYS A 218 0.10 -17.15 -21.39
N PRO A 219 0.29 -17.97 -22.43
CA PRO A 219 1.56 -18.06 -23.14
C PRO A 219 2.07 -16.67 -23.54
N CYS A 220 3.34 -16.37 -23.29
CA CYS A 220 3.96 -15.05 -23.46
C CYS A 220 3.36 -13.91 -22.62
N GLY A 221 2.60 -14.23 -21.55
CA GLY A 221 2.20 -13.26 -20.52
C GLY A 221 3.38 -12.82 -19.63
N TRP A 222 3.18 -11.74 -18.88
CA TRP A 222 4.25 -11.09 -18.09
C TRP A 222 4.21 -11.48 -16.63
N LEU A 223 5.38 -11.79 -16.06
CA LEU A 223 5.59 -11.92 -14.62
C LEU A 223 6.40 -10.72 -14.12
N LEU A 224 5.84 -9.94 -13.19
CA LEU A 224 6.49 -8.79 -12.57
C LEU A 224 6.74 -9.09 -11.09
N ILE A 225 8.01 -9.23 -10.70
CA ILE A 225 8.43 -9.41 -9.31
C ILE A 225 9.15 -8.13 -8.86
N ALA A 226 8.73 -7.57 -7.73
CA ALA A 226 9.48 -6.56 -7.00
C ALA A 226 9.65 -7.02 -5.55
N GLU A 227 10.90 -7.10 -5.08
CA GLU A 227 11.27 -7.55 -3.74
C GLU A 227 12.32 -6.62 -3.12
N VAL A 228 12.44 -6.61 -1.80
CA VAL A 228 13.43 -5.75 -1.13
C VAL A 228 14.84 -6.27 -1.39
N ARG A 229 15.77 -5.40 -1.81
CA ARG A 229 17.13 -5.78 -2.22
C ARG A 229 17.87 -6.66 -1.19
N SER A 230 17.65 -6.44 0.10
CA SER A 230 18.28 -7.26 1.16
C SER A 230 17.87 -8.74 1.13
N ARG A 231 16.72 -9.10 0.54
CA ARG A 231 16.34 -10.52 0.33
C ARG A 231 17.09 -11.16 -0.84
N LEU A 232 17.64 -10.36 -1.75
CA LEU A 232 18.36 -10.76 -2.95
C LEU A 232 19.82 -10.27 -2.88
N ASP A 233 20.49 -10.53 -1.76
CA ASP A 233 21.87 -10.12 -1.50
C ASP A 233 22.60 -11.18 -0.65
N PRO A 234 23.45 -12.03 -1.28
CA PRO A 234 24.20 -13.09 -0.59
C PRO A 234 25.08 -12.60 0.57
N ASN A 235 25.50 -11.34 0.56
CA ASN A 235 26.41 -10.79 1.58
C ASN A 235 25.76 -10.67 2.97
N ASN A 236 24.42 -10.75 3.04
CA ASN A 236 23.67 -10.72 4.31
C ASN A 236 22.93 -12.05 4.61
N GLY A 237 23.10 -13.08 3.76
CA GLY A 237 22.34 -14.34 3.84
C GLY A 237 21.05 -14.36 3.01
N GLY A 238 20.78 -13.32 2.22
CA GLY A 238 19.73 -13.32 1.20
C GLY A 238 20.04 -14.27 0.03
N ALA A 239 19.06 -14.47 -0.84
CA ALA A 239 19.24 -15.25 -2.06
C ALA A 239 20.16 -14.52 -3.05
N ASP A 240 20.77 -15.31 -3.95
CA ASP A 240 21.56 -14.80 -5.06
C ASP A 240 20.61 -14.35 -6.21
N PRO A 241 20.68 -13.09 -6.70
CA PRO A 241 19.79 -12.59 -7.76
C PRO A 241 19.81 -13.41 -9.05
N ASP A 242 20.97 -13.97 -9.40
CA ASP A 242 21.15 -14.68 -10.66
C ASP A 242 20.65 -16.11 -10.51
N LYS A 243 20.96 -16.79 -9.38
CA LYS A 243 20.35 -18.09 -9.06
C LYS A 243 18.83 -18.01 -8.82
N PHE A 244 18.34 -16.89 -8.30
CA PHE A 244 16.89 -16.62 -8.22
C PHE A 244 16.28 -16.49 -9.62
N SER A 245 16.96 -15.81 -10.55
CA SER A 245 16.54 -15.71 -11.95
C SER A 245 16.54 -17.08 -12.65
N GLU A 246 17.58 -17.90 -12.45
CA GLU A 246 17.67 -19.29 -12.95
C GLU A 246 16.54 -20.17 -12.38
N ALA A 247 16.22 -20.04 -11.09
CA ALA A 247 15.13 -20.79 -10.46
C ALA A 247 13.74 -20.34 -10.96
N VAL A 248 13.57 -19.07 -11.34
CA VAL A 248 12.34 -18.57 -11.98
C VAL A 248 12.24 -19.08 -13.43
N ASP A 249 13.35 -19.12 -14.18
CA ASP A 249 13.42 -19.67 -15.54
C ASP A 249 12.98 -21.15 -15.57
N GLN A 250 13.49 -21.95 -14.63
CA GLN A 250 13.10 -23.36 -14.40
C GLN A 250 11.61 -23.56 -14.06
N LEU A 251 10.86 -22.50 -13.72
CA LEU A 251 9.41 -22.55 -13.49
C LEU A 251 8.58 -22.13 -14.71
N GLY A 252 9.19 -22.08 -15.91
CA GLY A 252 8.51 -21.81 -17.17
C GLY A 252 8.41 -20.33 -17.52
N PHE A 253 9.38 -19.53 -17.09
CA PHE A 253 9.52 -18.11 -17.41
C PHE A 253 10.86 -17.86 -18.13
N SER A 254 11.12 -16.62 -18.54
CA SER A 254 12.46 -16.19 -18.99
C SER A 254 12.70 -14.72 -18.64
N LEU A 255 13.93 -14.38 -18.26
CA LEU A 255 14.26 -13.03 -17.78
C LEU A 255 14.33 -12.01 -18.93
N VAL A 256 13.40 -11.04 -18.92
CA VAL A 256 13.40 -9.93 -19.90
C VAL A 256 14.18 -8.71 -19.39
N SER A 257 14.15 -8.42 -18.08
CA SER A 257 14.83 -7.27 -17.48
C SER A 257 15.00 -7.42 -15.96
N LYS A 258 16.08 -6.86 -15.41
CA LYS A 258 16.31 -6.65 -13.97
C LYS A 258 16.92 -5.25 -13.76
N VAL A 259 16.62 -4.61 -12.62
CA VAL A 259 16.96 -3.21 -12.30
C VAL A 259 17.39 -3.10 -10.83
#